data_AF-A0A671MEH3-F1
#
_entry.id   AF-A0A671MEH3-F1
#
_cell.length_a   1.000
_cell.length_b   1.000
_cell.length_c   1.000
_cell.angle_alpha   90.00
_cell.angle_beta   90.00
_cell.angle_gamma   90.00
#
_symmetry.space_group_name_H-M   'P 1'
#
loop_
_entity.id
_entity.type
_entity.pdbx_description
1 polymer ?
#
loop_
_entity_poly.entity_id
_entity_poly.type
_entity_poly.pdbx_seq_one_letter_code
_entity_poly.pdbx_strand_id
1 'polypeptide(L)'
;MDACSNFFLTDKGTMLLNSLVDYFLETSSSQAVDILSSVREPHDKYLLDKMNECMGKQSCRLSTITLLGHIVRKQPPWIHKIARFPLLASLHKCLKVPKIQSQSSVIGLQMGL
;
A
#
# COMPACT_ATOMS: atom_id res chain seq x y z
N MET A 1 -17.03 3.76 28.93
CA MET A 1 -16.07 4.46 28.02
C MET A 1 -15.94 3.70 26.68
N ASP A 2 -17.03 3.17 26.11
CA ASP A 2 -16.92 2.01 25.20
C ASP A 2 -17.61 2.15 23.83
N ALA A 3 -18.18 3.32 23.50
CA ALA A 3 -18.81 3.54 22.20
C ALA A 3 -17.80 3.78 21.08
N CYS A 4 -16.66 4.41 21.38
CA CYS A 4 -15.65 4.78 20.38
C CYS A 4 -14.90 3.55 19.83
N SER A 5 -14.64 2.56 20.68
CA SER A 5 -14.02 1.28 20.28
C SER A 5 -14.92 0.44 19.37
N ASN A 6 -16.26 0.55 19.53
CA ASN A 6 -17.23 -0.19 18.72
C ASN A 6 -17.57 0.47 17.38
N PHE A 7 -17.36 1.79 17.24
CA PHE A 7 -17.60 2.47 15.97
C PHE A 7 -16.75 1.90 14.84
N PHE A 8 -15.48 1.59 15.11
CA PHE A 8 -14.59 0.96 14.13
C PHE A 8 -14.87 -0.54 13.91
N LEU A 9 -15.54 -1.23 14.86
CA LEU A 9 -15.94 -2.65 14.76
C LEU A 9 -17.19 -2.87 13.89
N THR A 10 -17.87 -1.80 13.51
CA THR A 10 -19.07 -1.85 12.67
C THR A 10 -18.67 -1.85 11.18
N ASP A 11 -19.51 -2.40 10.30
CA ASP A 11 -19.37 -2.33 8.82
C ASP A 11 -18.98 -0.92 8.32
N LYS A 12 -19.54 0.11 8.96
CA LYS A 12 -19.26 1.53 8.71
C LYS A 12 -17.79 1.91 8.97
N GLY A 13 -17.15 1.35 9.99
CA GLY A 13 -15.74 1.57 10.31
C GLY A 13 -14.81 1.01 9.23
N THR A 14 -15.13 -0.17 8.70
CA THR A 14 -14.40 -0.78 7.58
C THR A 14 -14.59 0.03 6.30
N MET A 15 -15.80 0.50 6.00
CA MET A 15 -16.06 1.40 4.87
C MET A 15 -15.26 2.69 4.96
N LEU A 16 -15.21 3.32 6.15
CA LEU A 16 -14.43 4.54 6.36
C LEU A 16 -12.93 4.33 6.15
N LEU A 17 -12.37 3.21 6.64
CA LEU A 17 -10.97 2.85 6.40
C LEU A 17 -10.69 2.65 4.91
N ASN A 18 -11.57 1.96 4.20
CA ASN A 18 -11.45 1.77 2.76
C ASN A 18 -11.47 3.11 2.01
N SER A 19 -12.41 4.00 2.35
CA SER A 19 -12.50 5.33 1.77
C SER A 19 -11.28 6.19 2.09
N LEU A 20 -10.71 6.11 3.30
CA LEU A 20 -9.48 6.82 3.66
C LEU A 20 -8.28 6.34 2.86
N VAL A 21 -8.16 5.03 2.61
CA VAL A 21 -7.12 4.47 1.74
C VAL A 21 -7.32 4.96 0.31
N ASP A 22 -8.51 4.82 -0.26
CA ASP A 22 -8.81 5.32 -1.61
C ASP A 22 -8.55 6.83 -1.74
N TYR A 23 -8.94 7.61 -0.73
CA TYR A 23 -8.66 9.04 -0.66
C TYR A 23 -7.15 9.34 -0.66
N PHE A 24 -6.34 8.57 0.07
CA PHE A 24 -4.88 8.70 0.00
C PHE A 24 -4.35 8.34 -1.39
N LEU A 25 -4.87 7.28 -2.02
CA LEU A 25 -4.42 6.87 -3.35
C LEU A 25 -4.68 7.94 -4.41
N GLU A 26 -5.76 8.71 -4.26
CA GLU A 26 -6.13 9.81 -5.16
C GLU A 26 -5.40 11.12 -4.83
N THR A 27 -5.28 11.47 -3.54
CA THR A 27 -4.82 12.81 -3.12
C THR A 27 -3.42 12.85 -2.52
N SER A 28 -2.85 11.70 -2.15
CA SER A 28 -1.60 11.59 -1.38
C SER A 28 -1.60 12.42 -0.09
N SER A 29 -2.76 12.63 0.53
CA SER A 29 -2.93 13.48 1.71
C SER A 29 -2.20 12.94 2.95
N SER A 30 -1.34 13.75 3.56
CA SER A 30 -0.62 13.41 4.80
C SER A 30 -1.55 13.21 6.00
N GLN A 31 -2.68 13.93 6.04
CA GLN A 31 -3.67 13.78 7.11
C GLN A 31 -4.29 12.37 7.10
N ALA A 32 -4.53 11.80 5.92
CA ALA A 32 -5.05 10.44 5.81
C ALA A 32 -4.05 9.42 6.38
N VAL A 33 -2.75 9.62 6.12
CA VAL A 33 -1.69 8.78 6.69
C VAL A 33 -1.68 8.82 8.21
N ASP A 34 -1.78 10.01 8.80
CA ASP A 34 -1.78 10.17 10.26
C ASP A 34 -2.95 9.42 10.91
N ILE A 35 -4.14 9.52 10.33
CA ILE A 35 -5.33 8.78 10.78
C ILE A 35 -5.11 7.26 10.62
N LEU A 36 -4.65 6.81 9.45
CA LEU A 36 -4.43 5.38 9.17
C LEU A 36 -3.33 4.78 10.05
N SER A 37 -2.30 5.56 10.41
CA SER A 37 -1.24 5.15 11.33
C SER A 37 -1.70 5.07 12.80
N SER A 38 -2.81 5.73 13.13
CA SER A 38 -3.40 5.72 14.47
C SER A 38 -4.40 4.57 14.69
N VAL A 39 -4.67 3.76 13.66
CA VAL A 39 -5.53 2.57 13.74
C VAL A 39 -5.01 1.63 14.83
N ARG A 40 -5.91 0.95 15.54
CA ARG A 40 -5.57 -0.04 16.58
C ARG A 40 -6.15 -1.40 16.24
N GLU A 41 -5.67 -2.43 16.92
CA GLU A 41 -6.22 -3.79 16.80
C GLU A 41 -7.68 -3.84 17.25
N PRO A 42 -8.57 -4.60 16.57
CA PRO A 42 -8.30 -5.57 15.49
C PRO A 42 -8.39 -4.99 14.05
N HIS A 43 -8.51 -3.67 13.91
CA HIS A 43 -8.78 -3.00 12.63
C HIS A 43 -7.59 -2.95 11.68
N ASP A 44 -6.39 -3.16 12.21
CA ASP A 44 -5.14 -3.28 11.46
C ASP A 44 -5.24 -4.33 10.36
N LYS A 45 -5.94 -5.46 10.63
CA LYS A 45 -6.12 -6.52 9.64
C LYS A 45 -6.83 -6.03 8.38
N TYR A 46 -7.92 -5.29 8.54
CA TYR A 46 -8.70 -4.77 7.40
C TYR A 46 -7.93 -3.74 6.59
N LEU A 47 -7.15 -2.89 7.26
CA LEU A 47 -6.27 -1.94 6.61
C LEU A 47 -5.19 -2.64 5.78
N LEU A 48 -4.52 -3.64 6.37
CA LEU A 48 -3.47 -4.39 5.70
C LEU A 48 -4.00 -5.23 4.53
N ASP A 49 -5.20 -5.79 4.67
CA ASP A 49 -5.88 -6.53 3.59
C ASP A 49 -6.21 -5.62 2.40
N LYS A 50 -6.84 -4.47 2.65
CA LYS A 50 -7.13 -3.45 1.62
C LYS A 50 -5.87 -2.95 0.92
N MET A 51 -4.78 -2.73 1.66
CA MET A 51 -3.49 -2.36 1.06
C MET A 51 -2.94 -3.48 0.19
N ASN A 52 -3.06 -4.73 0.59
CA ASN A 52 -2.55 -5.85 -0.20
C ASN A 52 -3.31 -5.98 -1.52
N GLU A 53 -4.64 -5.82 -1.48
CA GLU A 53 -5.50 -5.74 -2.66
C GLU A 53 -5.09 -4.60 -3.60
N CYS A 54 -4.85 -3.39 -3.06
CA CYS A 54 -4.41 -2.25 -3.87
C CYS A 54 -2.99 -2.41 -4.42
N MET A 55 -2.10 -3.11 -3.72
CA MET A 55 -0.75 -3.42 -4.20
C MET A 55 -0.77 -4.42 -5.36
N GLY A 56 -1.80 -5.27 -5.45
CA GLY A 56 -2.04 -6.14 -6.60
C GLY A 56 -2.44 -5.37 -7.87
N LYS A 57 -2.94 -4.14 -7.75
CA LYS A 57 -3.33 -3.29 -8.89
C LYS A 57 -2.17 -2.42 -9.34
N GLN A 58 -1.77 -2.55 -10.61
CA GLN A 58 -0.62 -1.83 -11.17
C GLN A 58 -0.72 -0.30 -11.03
N SER A 59 -1.93 0.25 -11.14
CA SER A 59 -2.21 1.69 -11.06
C SER A 59 -1.99 2.29 -9.67
N CYS A 60 -2.34 1.56 -8.61
CA CYS A 60 -2.30 2.06 -7.23
C CYS A 60 -1.10 1.52 -6.44
N ARG A 61 -0.26 0.69 -7.08
CA ARG A 61 0.85 -0.04 -6.45
C ARG A 61 1.86 0.88 -5.76
N LEU A 62 2.37 1.89 -6.48
CA LEU A 62 3.36 2.82 -5.93
C LEU A 62 2.80 3.67 -4.79
N SER A 63 1.58 4.20 -4.96
CA SER A 63 0.90 4.97 -3.91
C SER A 63 0.67 4.12 -2.67
N THR A 64 0.27 2.86 -2.82
CA THR A 64 0.06 1.94 -1.70
C THR A 64 1.36 1.61 -0.97
N ILE A 65 2.46 1.38 -1.70
CA ILE A 65 3.79 1.17 -1.11
C ILE A 65 4.25 2.41 -0.33
N THR A 66 3.99 3.60 -0.88
CA THR A 66 4.31 4.89 -0.25
C THR A 66 3.54 5.06 1.04
N LEU A 67 2.23 4.79 1.02
CA LEU A 67 1.38 4.80 2.22
C LEU A 67 1.92 3.85 3.29
N LEU A 68 2.25 2.61 2.91
CA LEU A 68 2.80 1.62 3.82
C LEU A 68 4.11 2.12 4.44
N GLY A 69 5.02 2.67 3.64
CA GLY A 69 6.27 3.25 4.11
C GLY A 69 6.06 4.39 5.11
N HIS A 70 5.08 5.27 4.88
CA HIS A 70 4.77 6.34 5.82
C HIS A 70 4.19 5.81 7.14
N ILE A 71 3.30 4.82 7.09
CA ILE A 71 2.74 4.19 8.29
C ILE A 71 3.82 3.48 9.09
N VAL A 72 4.71 2.72 8.43
CA VAL A 72 5.84 2.03 9.09
C VAL A 72 6.72 3.01 9.85
N ARG A 73 7.02 4.18 9.27
CA ARG A 73 7.82 5.23 9.93
C ARG A 73 7.17 5.81 11.17
N LYS A 74 5.84 5.77 11.27
CA LYS A 74 5.07 6.22 12.45
C LYS A 74 5.08 5.18 13.59
N GLN A 75 5.58 3.97 13.34
CA GLN A 75 5.68 2.88 14.31
C GLN A 75 4.37 2.59 15.07
N PRO A 76 3.29 2.21 14.36
CA PRO A 76 2.05 1.80 15.02
C PRO A 76 2.28 0.56 15.90
N PRO A 77 1.45 0.35 16.94
CA PRO A 77 1.61 -0.80 17.85
C PRO A 77 1.58 -2.17 17.15
N TRP A 78 0.87 -2.29 16.02
CA TRP A 78 0.76 -3.50 15.19
C TRP A 78 1.80 -3.58 14.07
N ILE A 79 2.83 -2.73 14.06
CA ILE A 79 3.88 -2.69 13.03
C ILE A 79 4.53 -4.06 12.77
N HIS A 80 4.69 -4.85 13.82
CA HIS A 80 5.26 -6.21 13.78
C HIS A 80 4.42 -7.18 12.93
N LYS A 81 3.12 -6.91 12.73
CA LYS A 81 2.26 -7.71 11.85
C LYS A 81 2.50 -7.40 10.38
N ILE A 82 2.87 -6.17 10.03
CA ILE A 82 3.21 -5.81 8.64
C ILE A 82 4.34 -6.71 8.13
N ALA A 83 5.33 -6.96 8.97
CA ALA A 83 6.47 -7.82 8.64
C ALA A 83 6.09 -9.30 8.40
N ARG A 84 4.94 -9.74 8.92
CA ARG A 84 4.44 -11.12 8.78
C ARG A 84 3.34 -11.24 7.73
N PHE A 85 2.77 -10.13 7.29
CA PHE A 85 1.72 -10.11 6.27
C PHE A 85 2.31 -10.35 4.87
N PRO A 86 1.53 -10.95 3.94
CA PRO A 86 1.96 -11.17 2.55
C PRO A 86 2.29 -9.88 1.78
N LEU A 87 1.99 -8.72 2.37
CA LEU A 87 2.40 -7.39 1.90
C LEU A 87 3.90 -7.30 1.58
N LEU A 88 4.76 -7.90 2.39
CA LEU A 88 6.22 -7.90 2.11
C LEU A 88 6.56 -8.73 0.89
N ALA A 89 5.89 -9.87 0.68
CA ALA A 89 6.09 -10.69 -0.52
C ALA A 89 5.59 -9.95 -1.77
N SER A 90 4.45 -9.26 -1.68
CA SER A 90 3.94 -8.38 -2.74
C SER A 90 4.91 -7.23 -3.02
N LEU A 91 5.41 -6.55 -1.98
CA LEU A 91 6.41 -5.50 -2.09
C LEU A 91 7.68 -5.99 -2.79
N HIS A 92 8.19 -7.15 -2.40
CA HIS A 92 9.41 -7.73 -2.99
C HIS A 92 9.22 -8.08 -4.47
N LYS A 93 8.02 -8.53 -4.87
CA LYS A 93 7.64 -8.69 -6.28
C LYS A 93 7.54 -7.35 -7.02
N CYS A 94 7.04 -6.31 -6.36
CA CYS A 94 6.87 -4.98 -6.97
C CYS A 94 8.19 -4.22 -7.17
N LEU A 95 9.12 -4.36 -6.20
CA LEU A 95 10.47 -3.79 -6.24
C LEU A 95 11.40 -4.51 -7.23
N LYS A 96 11.02 -5.72 -7.65
CA LYS A 96 11.67 -6.40 -8.76
C LYS A 96 11.31 -5.66 -10.05
N VAL A 97 12.02 -4.56 -10.28
CA VAL A 97 12.00 -3.81 -11.53
C VAL A 97 12.12 -4.82 -12.68
N PRO A 98 11.28 -4.77 -13.73
CA PRO A 98 11.74 -5.30 -15.00
C PRO A 98 13.07 -4.59 -15.23
N LYS A 99 14.16 -5.36 -15.33
CA LYS A 99 15.41 -4.84 -15.87
C LYS A 99 15.00 -3.97 -17.06
N ILE A 100 15.40 -2.71 -17.01
CA ILE A 100 15.42 -1.85 -18.18
C ILE A 100 16.41 -2.58 -19.09
N GLN A 101 15.91 -3.55 -19.85
CA GLN A 101 16.65 -4.18 -20.93
C GLN A 101 16.73 -3.05 -21.93
N SER A 102 17.83 -2.29 -21.83
CA SER A 102 18.23 -1.29 -22.78
C SER A 102 18.09 -1.93 -24.16
N GLN A 103 17.03 -1.56 -24.88
CA GLN A 103 16.92 -1.81 -26.31
C GLN A 103 18.00 -0.94 -26.96
N SER A 104 19.21 -1.47 -27.01
CA SER A 104 20.34 -0.90 -27.71
C SER A 104 21.08 -2.04 -28.40
N SER A 105 20.49 -2.55 -29.48
CA SER A 105 21.05 -3.40 -30.54
C SER A 105 19.87 -3.88 -31.38
N VAL A 106 19.69 -3.59 -32.67
CA VAL A 106 20.60 -3.12 -33.72
C VAL A 106 19.73 -2.52 -34.84
N ILE A 107 19.78 -1.20 -35.01
CA ILE A 107 19.47 -0.54 -36.29
C ILE A 107 20.82 -0.33 -36.95
N GLY A 108 21.18 -1.21 -37.88
CA GLY A 108 22.44 -1.10 -38.61
C GLY A 108 23.03 -2.46 -38.93
N LEU A 109 22.42 -3.16 -39.89
CA LEU A 109 23.09 -4.11 -40.80
C LEU A 109 22.06 -4.47 -41.89
N GLN A 110 21.61 -3.45 -42.62
CA GLN A 110 20.98 -3.62 -43.92
C GLN A 110 21.44 -2.43 -44.76
N MET A 111 22.58 -2.59 -45.42
CA MET A 111 23.06 -1.88 -46.62
C MET A 111 24.59 -2.06 -46.71
N GLY A 112 24.98 -3.04 -47.50
CA GLY A 112 26.36 -3.31 -47.90
C GLY A 112 26.29 -4.18 -49.15
N LEU A 113 25.99 -3.52 -50.27
CA LEU A 113 26.31 -3.99 -51.62
C LEU A 113 27.84 -4.13 -51.76
#